data_AF-A0AAE2XY96-F1
#
_entry.id   AF-A0AAE2XY96-F1
#
_cell.length_a   1.000
_cell.length_b   1.000
_cell.length_c   1.000
_cell.angle_alpha   90.00
_cell.angle_beta   90.00
_cell.angle_gamma   90.00
#
_symmetry.space_group_name_H-M   'P 1'
#
loop_
_entity.id
_entity.type
_entity.pdbx_description
1 polymer ?
#
loop_
_entity_poly.entity_id
_entity_poly.type
_entity_poly.pdbx_seq_one_letter_code
_entity_poly.pdbx_strand_id
1 'polypeptide(L)'
;AAHGLNVVREVQEIGSGVNGHRKKLLQLLADPSISIIVVEHQDRLARFGAEFISAALAAANRQLQVINQTECKDDLVQDMVDVLTSFCARLYGMRGARNRAKRAMEAAKGVD
;
A
#
# COMPACT_ATOMS: atom_id res chain seq x y z
N ALA A 1 21.28 -15.35 -12.09
CA ALA A 1 21.35 -16.39 -11.06
C ALA A 1 22.68 -16.26 -10.31
N ALA A 2 22.72 -15.72 -9.09
CA ALA A 2 24.01 -15.47 -8.40
C ALA A 2 23.96 -15.35 -6.85
N HIS A 3 22.92 -15.81 -6.13
CA HIS A 3 22.84 -15.60 -4.67
C HIS A 3 22.62 -16.88 -3.83
N GLY A 4 22.64 -18.08 -4.42
CA GLY A 4 22.51 -19.34 -3.66
C GLY A 4 21.16 -19.52 -2.94
N LEU A 5 20.18 -18.65 -3.21
CA LEU A 5 18.84 -18.74 -2.64
C LEU A 5 17.98 -19.71 -3.46
N ASN A 6 17.26 -20.58 -2.76
CA ASN A 6 16.22 -21.41 -3.37
C ASN A 6 14.91 -20.62 -3.44
N VAL A 7 14.37 -20.43 -4.64
CA VAL A 7 13.10 -19.72 -4.82
C VAL A 7 11.94 -20.66 -4.49
N VAL A 8 11.34 -20.46 -3.32
CA VAL A 8 10.20 -21.28 -2.84
C VAL A 8 8.84 -20.77 -3.34
N ARG A 9 8.76 -19.49 -3.71
CA ARG A 9 7.52 -18.85 -4.17
C ARG A 9 7.84 -17.61 -4.99
N GLU A 10 7.14 -17.44 -6.11
CA GLU A 10 7.10 -16.19 -6.88
C GLU A 10 5.72 -15.53 -6.72
N VAL A 11 5.69 -14.22 -6.50
CA VAL A 11 4.45 -13.47 -6.29
C VAL A 11 4.43 -12.26 -7.21
N GLN A 12 3.40 -12.18 -8.05
CA GLN A 12 3.13 -11.03 -8.91
C GLN A 12 1.72 -10.50 -8.64
N GLU A 13 1.60 -9.18 -8.46
CA GLU A 13 0.34 -8.51 -8.16
C GLU A 13 0.26 -7.18 -8.93
N ILE A 14 -0.91 -6.90 -9.51
CA ILE A 14 -1.18 -5.62 -10.16
C ILE A 14 -1.82 -4.69 -9.14
N GLY A 15 -1.18 -3.56 -8.86
CA GLY A 15 -1.70 -2.52 -7.99
C GLY A 15 -0.64 -1.46 -7.69
N SER A 16 -1.09 -0.23 -7.43
CA SER A 16 -0.19 0.89 -7.10
C SER A 16 0.66 0.59 -5.85
N GLY A 17 1.88 1.11 -5.83
CA GLY A 17 2.79 1.08 -4.68
C GLY A 17 2.24 1.81 -3.45
N VAL A 18 1.24 2.69 -3.59
CA VAL A 18 0.55 3.34 -2.48
C VAL A 18 -0.62 2.52 -1.91
N ASN A 19 -1.01 1.43 -2.59
CA ASN A 19 -2.07 0.56 -2.10
C ASN A 19 -1.57 -0.42 -1.03
N GLY A 20 -1.91 -0.11 0.23
CA GLY A 20 -1.62 -0.97 1.40
C GLY A 20 -2.49 -2.23 1.53
N HIS A 21 -3.48 -2.44 0.66
CA HIS A 21 -4.40 -3.58 0.69
C HIS A 21 -4.09 -4.64 -0.38
N ARG A 22 -2.89 -4.61 -0.96
CA ARG A 22 -2.40 -5.61 -1.92
C ARG A 22 -2.40 -7.00 -1.26
N LYS A 23 -3.32 -7.86 -1.69
CA LYS A 23 -3.66 -9.11 -0.99
C LYS A 23 -2.53 -10.10 -1.02
N LYS A 24 -1.86 -10.25 -2.17
CA LYS A 24 -0.76 -11.21 -2.30
C LYS A 24 0.47 -10.72 -1.54
N LEU A 25 0.74 -9.42 -1.57
CA LEU A 25 1.79 -8.82 -0.75
C LEU A 25 1.53 -9.03 0.75
N LEU A 26 0.31 -8.75 1.23
CA LEU A 26 -0.04 -8.96 2.64
C LEU A 26 0.08 -10.44 3.05
N GLN A 27 -0.35 -11.37 2.20
CA GLN A 27 -0.18 -12.81 2.45
C GLN A 27 1.29 -13.21 2.52
N LEU A 28 2.14 -12.67 1.64
CA LEU A 28 3.59 -12.92 1.65
C LEU A 28 4.25 -12.38 2.93
N LEU A 29 3.87 -11.18 3.35
CA LEU A 29 4.39 -10.56 4.58
C LEU A 29 3.89 -11.28 5.84
N ALA A 30 2.68 -11.84 5.82
CA ALA A 30 2.10 -12.57 6.95
C ALA A 30 2.64 -14.01 7.11
N ASP A 31 3.25 -14.59 6.07
CA ASP A 31 3.76 -15.96 6.07
C ASP A 31 5.12 -16.05 6.80
N PRO A 32 5.20 -16.64 8.01
CA PRO A 32 6.44 -16.70 8.78
C PRO A 32 7.42 -17.74 8.22
N SER A 33 7.00 -18.62 7.30
CA SER A 33 7.88 -19.60 6.68
C SER A 33 8.86 -18.97 5.67
N ILE A 34 8.59 -17.74 5.25
CA ILE A 34 9.40 -17.02 4.27
C ILE A 34 10.48 -16.21 5.00
N SER A 35 11.74 -16.64 4.91
CA SER A 35 12.88 -15.98 5.56
C SER A 35 13.39 -14.75 4.80
N ILE A 36 13.43 -14.81 3.47
CA ILE A 36 13.98 -13.76 2.62
C ILE A 36 12.96 -13.39 1.54
N ILE A 37 12.63 -12.11 1.45
CA ILE A 37 11.81 -11.54 0.38
C ILE A 37 12.75 -10.73 -0.51
N VAL A 38 12.75 -11.04 -1.80
CA VAL A 38 13.56 -10.34 -2.80
C VAL A 38 12.63 -9.51 -3.68
N VAL A 39 12.98 -8.24 -3.87
CA VAL A 39 12.29 -7.33 -4.79
C VAL A 39 13.30 -6.69 -5.72
N GLU A 40 12.89 -6.42 -6.96
CA GLU A 40 13.77 -5.80 -7.96
C GLU A 40 14.11 -4.37 -7.55
N HIS A 41 13.09 -3.58 -7.22
CA HIS A 41 13.22 -2.20 -6.76
C HIS A 41 12.35 -1.98 -5.50
N GLN A 42 12.73 -1.00 -4.67
CA GLN A 42 12.01 -0.69 -3.43
C GLN A 42 10.56 -0.24 -3.69
N ASP A 43 10.32 0.52 -4.75
CA ASP A 43 9.01 1.04 -5.12
C ASP A 43 8.03 -0.03 -5.62
N ARG A 44 8.54 -1.16 -6.16
CA ARG A 44 7.72 -2.35 -6.46
C ARG A 44 7.16 -2.98 -5.18
N LEU A 45 7.88 -2.88 -4.07
CA LEU A 45 7.36 -3.30 -2.77
C LEU A 45 6.34 -2.30 -2.25
N ALA A 46 6.67 -1.02 -2.13
CA ALA A 46 5.78 0.04 -1.67
C ALA A 46 6.37 1.42 -2.01
N ARG A 47 5.51 2.39 -2.35
CA ARG A 47 5.94 3.77 -2.60
C ARG A 47 6.39 4.47 -1.32
N PHE A 48 5.79 4.12 -0.18
CA PHE A 48 6.13 4.65 1.13
C PHE A 48 6.19 3.52 2.16
N GLY A 49 7.04 3.68 3.19
CA GLY A 49 7.07 2.79 4.34
C GLY A 49 7.75 1.44 4.10
N ALA A 50 8.49 1.29 3.00
CA ALA A 50 9.30 0.09 2.75
C ALA A 50 10.38 -0.10 3.84
N GLU A 51 10.89 1.00 4.41
CA GLU A 51 11.81 1.00 5.54
C GLU A 51 11.16 0.42 6.80
N PHE A 52 9.88 0.73 7.04
CA PHE A 52 9.13 0.16 8.16
C PHE A 52 8.87 -1.33 7.96
N ILE A 53 8.55 -1.74 6.72
CA ILE A 53 8.40 -3.17 6.38
C ILE A 53 9.73 -3.90 6.59
N SER A 54 10.85 -3.33 6.13
CA SER A 54 12.18 -3.89 6.31
C SER A 54 12.54 -4.04 7.80
N ALA A 55 12.30 -3.01 8.61
CA ALA A 55 12.54 -3.05 10.04
C ALA A 55 11.67 -4.10 10.76
N ALA A 56 10.39 -4.21 10.39
CA ALA A 56 9.47 -5.20 10.94
C ALA A 56 9.89 -6.64 10.58
N LEU A 57 10.33 -6.86 9.34
CA LEU A 57 10.88 -8.16 8.91
C LEU A 57 12.16 -8.49 9.69
N ALA A 58 13.07 -7.53 9.84
CA ALA A 58 14.31 -7.71 10.59
C ALA A 58 14.05 -8.09 12.05
N ALA A 59 13.07 -7.43 12.70
CA ALA A 59 12.65 -7.78 14.06
C ALA A 59 12.09 -9.21 14.18
N ALA A 60 11.58 -9.77 13.08
CA ALA A 60 11.11 -11.15 12.98
C ALA A 60 12.18 -12.14 12.48
N ASN A 61 13.46 -11.74 12.43
CA ASN A 61 14.57 -12.51 11.84
C ASN A 61 14.38 -12.86 10.36
N ARG A 62 13.69 -11.99 9.62
CA ARG A 62 13.46 -12.09 8.18
C ARG A 62 14.16 -10.94 7.48
N GLN A 63 14.44 -11.11 6.19
CA GLN A 63 15.20 -10.13 5.40
C GLN A 63 14.43 -9.68 4.17
N LEU A 64 14.49 -8.39 3.87
CA LEU A 64 14.08 -7.82 2.60
C LEU A 64 15.35 -7.45 1.81
N GLN A 65 15.54 -8.05 0.63
CA GLN A 65 16.60 -7.71 -0.30
C GLN A 65 16.04 -6.94 -1.49
N VAL A 66 16.60 -5.76 -1.74
CA VAL A 66 16.33 -4.97 -2.94
C VAL A 66 17.51 -5.15 -3.89
N ILE A 67 17.27 -5.69 -5.08
CA ILE A 67 18.35 -5.98 -6.06
C ILE A 67 18.89 -4.68 -6.65
N ASN A 68 17.99 -3.76 -6.99
CA ASN A 68 18.32 -2.50 -7.64
C ASN A 68 17.90 -1.33 -6.76
N GLN A 69 18.88 -0.55 -6.31
CA GLN A 69 18.68 0.61 -5.44
C GLN A 69 18.26 1.88 -6.20
N THR A 70 18.19 1.84 -7.53
CA THR A 70 17.63 2.96 -8.29
C THR A 70 16.12 2.96 -8.19
N GLU A 71 15.53 4.12 -7.88
CA GLU A 71 14.08 4.31 -7.91
C GLU A 71 13.57 4.30 -9.35
N CYS A 72 12.48 3.56 -9.60
CA CYS A 72 11.77 3.64 -10.86
C CYS A 72 10.89 4.90 -10.84
N LYS A 73 11.13 5.80 -11.81
CA LYS A 73 10.37 7.06 -11.91
C LYS A 73 9.03 6.90 -12.61
N ASP A 74 8.78 5.74 -13.22
CA ASP A 74 7.74 5.53 -14.23
C ASP A 74 6.31 5.76 -13.70
N ASP A 75 6.09 5.73 -12.37
CA ASP A 75 4.76 5.81 -11.76
C ASP A 75 4.59 6.96 -10.75
N LEU A 76 5.56 7.88 -10.60
CA LEU A 76 5.53 8.92 -9.55
C LEU A 76 4.33 9.87 -9.66
N VAL A 77 4.00 10.31 -10.87
CA VAL A 77 2.85 11.21 -11.11
C VAL A 77 1.55 10.50 -10.79
N GLN A 78 1.42 9.24 -11.20
CA GLN A 78 0.22 8.44 -10.95
C GLN A 78 0.03 8.20 -9.45
N ASP A 79 1.10 7.86 -8.73
CA ASP A 79 1.02 7.68 -7.28
C ASP A 79 0.64 8.97 -6.55
N MET A 80 1.11 10.13 -7.01
CA MET A 80 0.65 11.42 -6.48
C MET A 80 -0.84 11.65 -6.73
N VAL A 81 -1.32 11.36 -7.95
CA VAL A 81 -2.75 11.45 -8.30
C VAL A 81 -3.59 10.51 -7.43
N ASP A 82 -3.15 9.29 -7.20
CA ASP A 82 -3.85 8.30 -6.38
C ASP A 82 -3.96 8.76 -4.91
N VAL A 83 -2.87 9.30 -4.36
CA VAL A 83 -2.83 9.86 -3.00
C VAL A 83 -3.77 11.06 -2.89
N LEU A 84 -3.68 12.04 -3.79
CA LEU A 84 -4.55 13.22 -3.80
C LEU A 84 -6.02 12.83 -3.98
N THR A 85 -6.31 11.87 -4.86
CA THR A 85 -7.66 11.33 -5.09
C THR A 85 -8.22 10.71 -3.80
N SER A 86 -7.42 9.90 -3.10
CA SER A 86 -7.79 9.32 -1.81
C SER A 86 -8.10 10.39 -0.75
N PHE A 87 -7.26 11.41 -0.64
CA PHE A 87 -7.50 12.55 0.26
C PHE A 87 -8.78 13.31 -0.10
N CYS A 88 -8.97 13.64 -1.38
CA CYS A 88 -10.16 14.31 -1.88
C CYS A 88 -11.42 13.50 -1.59
N ALA A 89 -11.42 12.19 -1.87
CA ALA A 89 -12.55 11.32 -1.59
C ALA A 89 -12.92 11.33 -0.10
N ARG A 90 -11.94 11.32 0.80
CA ARG A 90 -12.17 11.42 2.26
C ARG A 90 -12.68 12.79 2.66
N LEU A 91 -11.98 13.86 2.26
CA LEU A 91 -12.33 15.23 2.64
C LEU A 91 -13.70 15.66 2.11
N TYR A 92 -13.95 15.41 0.83
CA TYR A 92 -15.21 15.80 0.18
C TYR A 92 -16.32 14.78 0.40
N GLY A 93 -16.01 13.49 0.57
CA GLY A 93 -16.98 12.47 0.98
C GLY A 93 -17.56 12.77 2.36
N MET A 94 -16.72 13.19 3.33
CA MET A 94 -17.17 13.65 4.65
C MET A 94 -18.04 14.91 4.57
N ARG A 95 -17.68 15.88 3.72
CA ARG A 95 -18.51 17.08 3.48
C ARG A 95 -19.87 16.71 2.90
N GLY A 96 -19.90 15.82 1.91
CA GLY A 96 -21.14 15.30 1.32
C GLY A 96 -22.02 14.60 2.36
N ALA A 97 -21.44 13.73 3.18
CA ALA A 97 -22.16 13.05 4.27
C ALA A 97 -22.72 14.02 5.31
N ARG A 98 -21.93 15.01 5.75
CA ARG A 98 -22.35 16.06 6.69
C ARG A 98 -23.51 16.89 6.13
N ASN A 99 -23.44 17.26 4.86
CA ASN A 99 -24.50 18.03 4.20
C ASN A 99 -25.79 17.22 4.07
N ARG A 100 -25.70 15.92 3.74
CA ARG A 100 -26.87 15.02 3.72
C ARG A 100 -27.50 14.88 5.11
N ALA A 101 -26.68 14.68 6.14
CA ALA A 101 -27.17 14.60 7.52
C ALA A 101 -27.85 15.91 7.97
N LYS A 102 -27.28 17.08 7.65
CA LYS A 102 -27.89 18.38 7.97
C LYS A 102 -29.25 18.55 7.29
N ARG A 103 -29.35 18.23 5.99
CA ARG A 103 -30.61 18.29 5.24
C ARG A 103 -31.66 17.33 5.80
N ALA A 104 -31.26 16.11 6.19
CA ALA A 104 -32.16 15.15 6.82
C ALA A 104 -32.71 15.67 8.18
N MET A 105 -31.86 16.30 9.00
CA MET A 105 -32.27 16.90 10.27
C MET A 105 -33.17 18.14 10.08
N GLU A 106 -32.91 18.95 9.05
CA GLU A 106 -33.75 20.10 8.70
C GLU A 106 -35.13 19.63 8.18
N ALA A 107 -35.16 18.61 7.32
CA ALA A 107 -36.41 18.02 6.84
C ALA A 107 -37.23 17.40 7.98
N ALA A 108 -36.59 16.70 8.92
CA ALA A 108 -37.27 16.12 10.09
C ALA A 108 -37.83 17.17 11.06
N LYS A 109 -37.32 18.41 11.05
CA LYS A 109 -37.84 19.54 11.84
C LYS A 109 -38.94 20.33 11.14
N GLY A 110 -39.13 20.15 9.84
CA GLY A 110 -40.14 20.82 9.03
C GLY A 110 -41.42 20.01 8.81
N VAL A 111 -41.58 18.89 9.52
CA VAL A 111 -42.81 18.09 9.56
C VAL A 111 -43.50 18.40 10.89
N ASP A 112 -44.21 19.53 10.92
CA ASP A 112 -45.28 19.88 11.86
C ASP A 112 -46.38 20.62 11.06
#